data_AF-A0A432YGK3-F1
#
_entry.id   AF-A0A432YGK3-F1
#
_cell.length_a   1.000
_cell.length_b   1.000
_cell.length_c   1.000
_cell.angle_alpha   90.00
_cell.angle_beta   90.00
_cell.angle_gamma   90.00
#
_symmetry.space_group_name_H-M   'P 1'
#
loop_
_entity.id
_entity.type
_entity.pdbx_description
1 polymer ?
#
loop_
_entity_poly.entity_id
_entity_poly.type
_entity_poly.pdbx_seq_one_letter_code
_entity_poly.pdbx_strand_id
1 'polypeptide(L)'
;MNGFVLAHLTEQAEKARNEAAKLLAEERQNKHKIAQQLQTLQQYRNDYAVQLHQQMQNGIASHLLSNYRQFLASLDSAVARAQNALVDQETKVDKSQQFWQTKQRKLASYETLADRKQAAEVKVAMKHEQKLADELSLAMYMRQRGLR
;
A
#
# COMPACT_ATOMS: atom_id res chain seq x y z
N MET A 1 13.16 -26.05 -9.54
CA MET A 1 13.63 -24.79 -8.92
C MET A 1 14.22 -25.15 -7.55
N ASN A 2 15.46 -24.75 -7.26
CA ASN A 2 16.14 -25.09 -6.01
C ASN A 2 15.43 -24.40 -4.81
N GLY A 3 15.32 -25.05 -3.65
CA GLY A 3 14.58 -24.52 -2.48
C GLY A 3 15.11 -23.17 -2.01
N PHE A 4 16.44 -23.00 -2.06
CA PHE A 4 17.13 -21.75 -1.79
C PHE A 4 16.71 -20.62 -2.74
N VAL A 5 16.52 -20.91 -4.03
CA VAL A 5 16.12 -19.90 -5.03
C VAL A 5 14.70 -19.41 -4.77
N LEU A 6 13.78 -20.30 -4.41
CA LEU A 6 12.40 -19.92 -4.10
C LEU A 6 12.32 -19.07 -2.83
N ALA A 7 13.07 -19.42 -1.78
CA ALA A 7 13.15 -18.62 -0.57
C ALA A 7 13.68 -17.21 -0.87
N HIS A 8 14.75 -17.10 -1.65
CA HIS A 8 15.30 -15.82 -2.06
C HIS A 8 14.32 -14.97 -2.89
N LEU A 9 13.60 -15.57 -3.84
CA LEU A 9 12.58 -14.88 -4.63
C LEU A 9 11.40 -14.40 -3.77
N THR A 10 11.04 -15.17 -2.75
CA THR A 10 9.99 -14.80 -1.79
C THR A 10 10.42 -13.59 -0.97
N GLU A 11 11.65 -13.61 -0.42
CA GLU A 11 12.22 -12.48 0.33
C GLU A 11 12.30 -11.21 -0.53
N GLN A 12 12.73 -11.32 -1.78
CA GLN A 12 12.75 -10.18 -2.72
C GLN A 12 11.35 -9.64 -3.01
N ALA A 13 10.35 -10.53 -3.17
CA ALA A 13 8.98 -10.12 -3.39
C ALA A 13 8.37 -9.42 -2.16
N GLU A 14 8.71 -9.88 -0.96
CA GLU A 14 8.29 -9.27 0.29
C GLU A 14 8.88 -7.87 0.44
N LYS A 15 10.20 -7.71 0.21
CA LYS A 15 10.85 -6.38 0.19
C LYS A 15 10.17 -5.43 -0.79
N ALA A 16 9.95 -5.87 -2.03
CA ALA A 16 9.28 -5.07 -3.05
C ALA A 16 7.83 -4.69 -2.68
N ARG A 17 7.09 -5.59 -2.01
CA ARG A 17 5.74 -5.31 -1.50
C ARG A 17 5.79 -4.27 -0.38
N ASN A 18 6.76 -4.37 0.52
CA ASN A 18 6.91 -3.43 1.64
C ASN A 18 7.34 -2.04 1.17
N GLU A 19 8.22 -1.95 0.17
CA GLU A 19 8.55 -0.68 -0.50
C GLU A 19 7.32 -0.06 -1.18
N ALA A 20 6.53 -0.85 -1.91
CA ALA A 20 5.29 -0.38 -2.50
C ALA A 20 4.27 0.10 -1.45
N ALA A 21 4.24 -0.53 -0.27
CA ALA A 21 3.37 -0.12 0.83
C ALA A 21 3.80 1.22 1.43
N LYS A 22 5.11 1.46 1.57
CA LYS A 22 5.65 2.76 2.01
C LYS A 22 5.28 3.87 1.04
N LEU A 23 5.49 3.64 -0.26
CA LEU A 23 5.09 4.60 -1.30
C LEU A 23 3.59 4.93 -1.22
N LEU A 24 2.73 3.91 -1.12
CA LEU A 24 1.28 4.13 -0.98
C LEU A 24 0.93 4.96 0.27
N ALA A 25 1.62 4.72 1.40
CA ALA A 25 1.42 5.50 2.62
C ALA A 25 1.83 6.97 2.44
N GLU A 26 2.97 7.22 1.79
CA GLU A 26 3.45 8.56 1.46
C GLU A 26 2.47 9.30 0.53
N GLU A 27 1.99 8.66 -0.53
CA GLU A 27 1.01 9.27 -1.46
C GLU A 27 -0.31 9.60 -0.76
N ARG A 28 -0.77 8.73 0.16
CA ARG A 28 -1.97 9.00 0.99
C ARG A 28 -1.76 10.15 1.97
N GLN A 29 -0.59 10.23 2.59
CA GLN A 29 -0.24 11.33 3.48
C GLN A 29 -0.21 12.67 2.71
N ASN A 30 0.37 12.67 1.51
CA ASN A 30 0.40 13.84 0.64
C ASN A 30 -1.00 14.27 0.22
N LYS A 31 -1.89 13.32 -0.13
CA LYS A 31 -3.31 13.60 -0.39
C LYS A 31 -3.96 14.32 0.79
N HIS A 32 -3.74 13.81 2.01
CA HIS A 32 -4.30 14.41 3.22
C HIS A 32 -3.81 15.85 3.44
N LYS A 33 -2.51 16.11 3.28
CA LYS A 33 -1.92 17.45 3.40
C LYS A 33 -2.53 18.43 2.40
N ILE A 34 -2.68 18.03 1.14
CA ILE A 34 -3.29 18.87 0.10
C ILE A 34 -4.76 19.17 0.42
N ALA A 35 -5.52 18.16 0.87
CA ALA A 35 -6.91 18.34 1.27
C ALA A 35 -7.04 19.33 2.46
N GLN A 36 -6.17 19.24 3.46
CA GLN A 36 -6.13 20.19 4.58
C GLN A 36 -5.79 21.61 4.13
N GLN A 37 -4.83 21.76 3.22
CA GLN A 37 -4.48 23.06 2.65
C GLN A 37 -5.66 23.66 1.86
N LEU A 38 -6.34 22.85 1.05
CA LEU A 38 -7.52 23.26 0.30
C LEU A 38 -8.63 23.75 1.25
N GLN A 39 -8.93 22.99 2.30
CA GLN A 39 -9.90 23.38 3.31
C GLN A 39 -9.54 24.70 3.98
N THR A 40 -8.26 24.88 4.33
CA THR A 40 -7.76 26.13 4.94
C THR A 40 -7.93 27.32 4.00
N LEU A 41 -7.60 27.16 2.72
CA LEU A 41 -7.77 28.21 1.70
C LEU A 41 -9.25 28.58 1.50
N GLN A 42 -10.14 27.59 1.48
CA GLN A 42 -11.58 27.81 1.35
C GLN A 42 -12.15 28.55 2.57
N GLN A 43 -11.76 28.14 3.78
CA GLN A 43 -12.17 28.81 5.00
C GLN A 43 -11.71 30.28 5.00
N TYR A 44 -10.43 30.49 4.75
CA TYR A 44 -9.84 31.83 4.73
C TYR A 44 -10.48 32.74 3.68
N ARG A 45 -10.77 32.21 2.49
CA ARG A 45 -11.50 32.92 1.44
C ARG A 45 -12.90 33.35 1.90
N ASN A 46 -13.63 32.46 2.56
CA ASN A 46 -14.98 32.76 3.03
C ASN A 46 -14.97 33.84 4.11
N ASP A 47 -14.08 33.71 5.09
CA ASP A 47 -13.91 34.70 6.17
C ASP A 47 -13.56 36.08 5.58
N TYR A 48 -12.65 36.10 4.60
CA TYR A 48 -12.24 37.33 3.93
C TYR A 48 -13.36 37.97 3.10
N ALA A 49 -14.21 37.16 2.46
CA ALA A 49 -15.38 37.65 1.73
C ALA A 49 -16.44 38.26 2.67
N VAL A 50 -16.66 37.65 3.85
CA VAL A 50 -17.56 38.19 4.89
C VAL A 50 -17.02 39.53 5.42
N GLN A 51 -15.72 39.61 5.70
CA GLN A 51 -15.08 40.85 6.14
C GLN A 51 -15.25 41.96 5.11
N LEU A 52 -15.05 41.67 3.82
CA LEU A 52 -15.27 42.64 2.75
C LEU A 52 -16.72 43.14 2.74
N HIS A 53 -17.70 42.23 2.87
CA HIS A 53 -19.12 42.60 2.89
C HIS A 53 -19.44 43.58 4.03
N GLN A 54 -18.91 43.33 5.23
CA GLN A 54 -19.08 44.24 6.38
C GLN A 54 -18.42 45.60 6.15
N GLN A 55 -17.21 45.63 5.59
CA GLN A 55 -16.51 46.89 5.28
C GLN A 55 -17.25 47.70 4.20
N MET A 56 -17.87 47.02 3.22
CA MET A 56 -18.70 47.69 2.21
C MET A 56 -19.94 48.36 2.81
N GLN A 57 -20.59 47.72 3.80
CA GLN A 57 -21.75 48.31 4.50
C GLN A 57 -21.38 49.59 5.27
N ASN A 58 -20.15 49.69 5.77
CA ASN A 58 -19.66 50.83 6.54
C ASN A 58 -19.05 51.96 5.69
N GLY A 59 -19.02 51.80 4.36
CA GLY A 59 -18.38 52.74 3.44
C GLY A 59 -16.87 52.52 3.34
N ILE A 60 -16.42 51.90 2.25
CA ILE A 60 -15.00 51.59 2.00
C ILE A 60 -14.41 52.54 0.94
N ALA A 61 -13.16 52.97 1.13
CA ALA A 61 -12.46 53.74 0.12
C ALA A 61 -12.18 52.89 -1.13
N SER A 62 -12.27 53.48 -2.32
CA SER A 62 -12.14 52.78 -3.61
C SER A 62 -10.82 51.99 -3.76
N HIS A 63 -9.70 52.55 -3.30
CA HIS A 63 -8.40 51.88 -3.36
C HIS A 63 -8.34 50.60 -2.49
N LEU A 64 -8.96 50.63 -1.30
CA LEU A 64 -9.08 49.46 -0.43
C LEU A 64 -9.93 48.40 -1.12
N LEU A 65 -11.08 48.76 -1.68
CA LEU A 65 -11.95 47.82 -2.41
C LEU A 65 -11.21 47.10 -3.56
N SER A 66 -10.37 47.83 -4.31
CA SER A 66 -9.54 47.23 -5.37
C SER A 66 -8.56 46.19 -4.81
N ASN A 67 -7.83 46.53 -3.73
CA ASN A 67 -6.89 45.63 -3.09
C ASN A 67 -7.58 44.35 -2.57
N TYR A 68 -8.77 44.50 -1.95
CA TYR A 68 -9.57 43.38 -1.49
C TYR A 68 -9.96 42.42 -2.62
N ARG A 69 -10.45 42.96 -3.74
CA ARG A 69 -10.82 42.15 -4.91
C ARG A 69 -9.63 41.41 -5.52
N GLN A 70 -8.48 42.07 -5.61
CA GLN A 70 -7.26 41.45 -6.15
C GLN A 70 -6.78 40.30 -5.25
N PHE A 71 -6.85 40.47 -3.93
CA PHE A 71 -6.51 39.40 -3.00
C PHE A 71 -7.49 38.22 -3.08
N LEU A 72 -8.80 38.49 -3.15
CA LEU A 72 -9.80 37.43 -3.34
C LEU A 72 -9.55 36.63 -4.63
N ALA A 73 -9.24 37.30 -5.75
CA ALA A 73 -8.89 36.64 -7.00
C ALA A 73 -7.61 35.76 -6.87
N SER A 74 -6.65 36.20 -6.06
CA SER A 74 -5.45 35.41 -5.75
C SER A 74 -5.76 34.15 -4.94
N LEU A 75 -6.69 34.25 -3.97
CA LEU A 75 -7.18 33.11 -3.18
C LEU A 75 -7.98 32.14 -4.05
N ASP A 76 -8.86 32.64 -4.92
CA ASP A 76 -9.59 31.83 -5.90
C ASP A 76 -8.63 31.01 -6.77
N SER A 77 -7.59 31.67 -7.28
CA SER A 77 -6.55 31.01 -8.07
C SER A 77 -5.79 29.96 -7.26
N ALA A 78 -5.51 30.22 -5.98
CA ALA A 78 -4.84 29.26 -5.09
C ALA A 78 -5.72 28.04 -4.78
N VAL A 79 -7.02 28.25 -4.54
CA VAL A 79 -8.01 27.18 -4.34
C VAL A 79 -8.10 26.30 -5.58
N ALA A 80 -8.20 26.90 -6.77
CA ALA A 80 -8.23 26.15 -8.03
C ALA A 80 -6.96 25.30 -8.23
N ARG A 81 -5.78 25.87 -7.93
CA ARG A 81 -4.52 25.10 -7.98
C ARG A 81 -4.50 23.94 -6.98
N ALA A 82 -4.97 24.15 -5.75
CA ALA A 82 -5.03 23.11 -4.73
C ALA A 82 -6.03 22.00 -5.08
N GLN A 83 -7.16 22.34 -5.71
CA GLN A 83 -8.12 21.36 -6.23
C GLN A 83 -7.51 20.50 -7.33
N ASN A 84 -6.83 21.09 -8.30
CA ASN A 84 -6.15 20.34 -9.35
C ASN A 84 -5.05 19.45 -8.77
N ALA A 85 -4.25 19.97 -7.84
CA ALA A 85 -3.23 19.19 -7.15
C ALA A 85 -3.82 18.00 -6.36
N LEU A 86 -5.02 18.16 -5.80
CA LEU A 86 -5.72 17.07 -5.11
C LEU A 86 -6.12 15.96 -6.08
N VAL A 87 -6.67 16.30 -7.24
CA VAL A 87 -7.05 15.33 -8.29
C VAL A 87 -5.82 14.58 -8.83
N ASP A 88 -4.72 15.31 -9.08
CA ASP A 88 -3.46 14.69 -9.50
C ASP A 88 -2.93 13.73 -8.43
N GLN A 89 -3.04 14.13 -7.17
CA GLN A 89 -2.59 13.32 -6.04
C GLN A 89 -3.48 12.09 -5.82
N GLU A 90 -4.78 12.17 -6.05
CA GLU A 90 -5.70 11.02 -6.06
C GLU A 90 -5.28 9.99 -7.09
N THR A 91 -4.94 10.45 -8.30
CA THR A 91 -4.43 9.58 -9.37
C THR A 91 -3.14 8.85 -8.95
N LYS A 92 -2.25 9.51 -8.20
CA LYS A 92 -1.02 8.87 -7.67
C LYS A 92 -1.32 7.84 -6.58
N VAL A 93 -2.28 8.11 -5.70
CA VAL A 93 -2.74 7.14 -4.68
C VAL A 93 -3.29 5.90 -5.38
N ASP A 94 -4.11 6.06 -6.41
CA ASP A 94 -4.69 4.92 -7.14
C ASP A 94 -3.60 4.08 -7.83
N LYS A 95 -2.64 4.74 -8.51
CA LYS A 95 -1.50 4.07 -9.15
C LYS A 95 -0.63 3.32 -8.14
N SER A 96 -0.29 3.94 -7.02
CA SER A 96 0.51 3.29 -5.97
C SER A 96 -0.23 2.13 -5.30
N GLN A 97 -1.57 2.23 -5.17
CA GLN A 97 -2.40 1.14 -4.68
C GLN A 97 -2.41 -0.06 -5.63
N GLN A 98 -2.59 0.16 -6.93
CA GLN A 98 -2.52 -0.90 -7.94
C GLN A 98 -1.13 -1.55 -8.00
N PHE A 99 -0.07 -0.73 -7.88
CA PHE A 99 1.30 -1.21 -7.82
C PHE A 99 1.51 -2.14 -6.61
N TRP A 100 1.10 -1.70 -5.40
CA TRP A 100 1.17 -2.51 -4.19
C TRP A 100 0.39 -3.82 -4.32
N GLN A 101 -0.85 -3.79 -4.83
CA GLN A 101 -1.65 -5.00 -5.06
C GLN A 101 -0.97 -5.98 -6.01
N THR A 102 -0.25 -5.49 -7.02
CA THR A 102 0.51 -6.33 -7.95
C THR A 102 1.69 -7.00 -7.26
N LYS A 103 2.42 -6.29 -6.38
CA LYS A 103 3.49 -6.89 -5.57
C LYS A 103 2.95 -7.91 -4.57
N GLN A 104 1.82 -7.62 -3.92
CA GLN A 104 1.16 -8.54 -3.01
C GLN A 104 0.75 -9.84 -3.70
N ARG A 105 0.16 -9.77 -4.91
CA ARG A 105 -0.20 -10.96 -5.71
C ARG A 105 1.03 -11.80 -6.08
N LYS A 106 2.14 -11.15 -6.43
CA LYS A 106 3.41 -11.83 -6.74
C LYS A 106 3.97 -12.56 -5.52
N LEU A 107 3.97 -11.93 -4.35
CA LEU A 107 4.38 -12.55 -3.08
C LEU A 107 3.52 -13.78 -2.76
N ALA A 108 2.19 -13.63 -2.81
CA ALA A 108 1.26 -14.72 -2.55
C ALA A 108 1.46 -15.92 -3.49
N SER A 109 1.85 -15.65 -4.75
CA SER A 109 2.17 -16.71 -5.71
C SER A 109 3.43 -17.50 -5.33
N TYR A 110 4.45 -16.84 -4.79
CA TYR A 110 5.67 -17.52 -4.31
C TYR A 110 5.43 -18.28 -3.00
N GLU A 111 4.68 -17.71 -2.06
CA GLU A 111 4.27 -18.38 -0.83
C GLU A 111 3.49 -19.67 -1.15
N THR A 112 2.50 -19.59 -2.04
CA THR A 112 1.73 -20.77 -2.50
C THR A 112 2.64 -21.85 -3.11
N LEU A 113 3.65 -21.44 -3.88
CA LEU A 113 4.62 -22.38 -4.47
C LEU A 113 5.52 -23.01 -3.41
N ALA A 114 5.91 -22.25 -2.39
CA ALA A 114 6.72 -22.74 -1.27
C ALA A 114 5.96 -23.78 -0.45
N ASP A 115 4.70 -23.50 -0.11
CA ASP A 115 3.83 -24.43 0.63
C ASP A 115 3.65 -25.74 -0.11
N ARG A 116 3.41 -25.68 -1.44
CA ARG A 116 3.29 -26.88 -2.27
C ARG A 116 4.56 -27.71 -2.29
N LYS A 117 5.73 -27.05 -2.33
CA LYS A 117 7.03 -27.72 -2.33
C LYS A 117 7.29 -28.41 -0.99
N GLN A 118 7.02 -27.71 0.11
CA GLN A 118 7.15 -28.27 1.46
C GLN A 118 6.22 -29.47 1.65
N ALA A 119 4.95 -29.37 1.22
CA ALA A 119 4.00 -30.49 1.29
C ALA A 119 4.46 -31.70 0.46
N ALA A 120 5.06 -31.48 -0.71
CA ALA A 120 5.62 -32.56 -1.53
C ALA A 120 6.84 -33.21 -0.86
N GLU A 121 7.73 -32.43 -0.27
CA GLU A 121 8.92 -32.92 0.46
C GLU A 121 8.51 -33.76 1.68
N VAL A 122 7.55 -33.28 2.48
CA VAL A 122 6.99 -34.03 3.60
C VAL A 122 6.39 -35.36 3.13
N LYS A 123 5.63 -35.35 2.04
CA LYS A 123 5.03 -36.58 1.49
C LYS A 123 6.08 -37.60 1.03
N VAL A 124 7.19 -37.14 0.46
CA VAL A 124 8.31 -38.02 0.06
C VAL A 124 9.01 -38.58 1.30
N ALA A 125 9.28 -37.75 2.31
CA ALA A 125 9.90 -38.19 3.56
C ALA A 125 9.05 -39.24 4.30
N MET A 126 7.74 -39.01 4.42
CA MET A 126 6.81 -39.96 5.04
C MET A 126 6.78 -41.31 4.32
N LYS A 127 6.81 -41.31 2.98
CA LYS A 127 6.88 -42.56 2.20
C LYS A 127 8.18 -43.33 2.43
N HIS A 128 9.30 -42.60 2.54
CA HIS A 128 10.60 -43.21 2.81
C HIS A 128 10.65 -43.80 4.22
N GLU A 129 10.17 -43.06 5.21
CA GLU A 129 10.07 -43.52 6.61
C GLU A 129 9.16 -44.75 6.74
N GLN A 130 7.99 -44.74 6.09
CA GLN A 130 7.09 -45.89 6.05
C GLN A 130 7.78 -47.13 5.48
N LYS A 131 8.49 -46.99 4.36
CA LYS A 131 9.23 -48.10 3.73
C LYS A 131 10.29 -48.70 4.67
N LEU A 132 11.04 -47.85 5.37
CA LEU A 132 12.04 -48.30 6.35
C LEU A 132 11.40 -49.01 7.55
N ALA A 133 10.27 -48.50 8.05
CA ALA A 133 9.52 -49.12 9.13
C ALA A 133 8.97 -50.50 8.74
N ASP A 134 8.45 -50.63 7.51
CA ASP A 134 7.95 -51.90 6.97
C ASP A 134 9.09 -52.92 6.81
N GLU A 135 10.25 -52.50 6.29
CA GLU A 135 11.45 -53.34 6.15
C GLU A 135 11.97 -53.83 7.51
N LEU A 136 12.02 -52.94 8.52
CA LEU A 136 12.44 -53.29 9.87
C LEU A 136 11.46 -54.28 10.52
N SER A 137 10.16 -54.03 10.38
CA SER A 137 9.10 -54.90 10.90
C SER A 137 9.19 -56.30 10.29
N LEU A 138 9.43 -56.39 8.98
CA LEU A 138 9.62 -57.65 8.28
C LEU A 138 10.89 -58.38 8.77
N ALA A 139 12.01 -57.67 8.93
CA ALA A 139 13.25 -58.25 9.42
C ALA A 139 13.11 -58.79 10.86
N MET A 140 12.43 -58.06 11.74
CA MET A 140 12.13 -58.51 13.10
C MET A 140 11.22 -59.75 13.10
N TYR A 141 10.18 -59.77 12.27
CA TYR A 141 9.28 -60.91 12.11
C TYR A 141 10.04 -62.16 11.62
N MET A 142 10.90 -62.04 10.61
CA MET A 142 11.72 -63.14 10.10
C MET A 142 12.67 -63.69 11.19
N ARG A 143 13.32 -62.80 11.96
CA ARG A 143 14.19 -63.20 13.07
C ARG A 143 13.44 -63.97 14.15
N GLN A 144 12.22 -63.54 14.51
CA GLN A 144 11.41 -64.22 15.51
C GLN A 144 10.93 -65.60 15.03
N ARG A 145 10.68 -65.78 13.72
CA ARG A 145 10.33 -67.08 13.13
C ARG A 145 11.52 -68.04 13.00
N GLY A 146 12.72 -67.53 12.75
CA GLY A 146 13.94 -68.34 12.64
C GLY A 146 14.54 -68.78 13.98
N LEU A 147 14.05 -68.23 15.11
CA LEU A 147 14.44 -68.59 16.48
C LEU A 147 13.46 -69.58 17.15
N ARG A 148 12.54 -70.18 16.39
CA ARG A 148 11.61 -71.22 16.86
C ARG A 148 11.89 -72.56 16.18
#